data_AF-A0A4R9AUW9-F1
#
_entry.id   AF-A0A4R9AUW9-F1
#
_cell.length_a   1.000
_cell.length_b   1.000
_cell.length_c   1.000
_cell.angle_alpha   90.00
_cell.angle_beta   90.00
_cell.angle_gamma   90.00
#
_symmetry.space_group_name_H-M   'P 1'
#
loop_
_entity.id
_entity.type
_entity.pdbx_description
1 polymer ?
#
loop_
_entity_poly.entity_id
_entity_poly.type
_entity_poly.pdbx_seq_one_letter_code
_entity_poly.pdbx_strand_id
1 'polypeptide(L)'
;MTADAESIPLLVTLGHSGDGMFNLRFPPEYRDEILSLLDDNGIEHGTIMEFSAGTDLAIEAVKFLGAGGGLVAISLMIKTFVQRHNGKRVILKRGEFEIEVAGFSEKKTEQFLQTMATEQAQRDAEWRRVVGKMPVDEND
;
A
#
# COMPACT_ATOMS: atom_id res chain seq x y z
N MET A 1 -7.63 -11.30 -19.07
CA MET A 1 -8.65 -11.62 -18.05
C MET A 1 -9.49 -10.38 -17.91
N THR A 2 -10.76 -10.42 -18.29
CA THR A 2 -11.67 -9.29 -18.04
C THR A 2 -11.80 -9.15 -16.54
N ALA A 3 -11.34 -8.03 -15.98
CA ALA A 3 -11.74 -7.64 -14.64
C ALA A 3 -13.27 -7.70 -14.61
N ASP A 4 -13.84 -8.48 -13.69
CA ASP A 4 -15.27 -8.39 -13.41
C ASP A 4 -15.55 -6.91 -13.16
N ALA A 5 -16.35 -6.30 -14.03
CA ALA A 5 -16.64 -4.87 -14.04
C ALA A 5 -17.29 -4.36 -12.73
N GLU A 6 -17.57 -5.27 -11.80
CA GLU A 6 -18.15 -5.03 -10.49
C GLU A 6 -17.13 -4.91 -9.36
N SER A 7 -15.84 -5.23 -9.59
CA SER A 7 -14.82 -5.23 -8.53
C SER A 7 -13.68 -4.23 -8.77
N ILE A 8 -13.29 -3.49 -7.73
CA ILE A 8 -12.13 -2.59 -7.73
C ILE A 8 -11.04 -3.21 -6.86
N PRO A 9 -9.94 -3.72 -7.45
CA PRO A 9 -8.82 -4.22 -6.68
C PRO A 9 -8.03 -3.06 -6.07
N LEU A 10 -7.79 -3.11 -4.77
CA LEU A 10 -6.89 -2.21 -4.05
C LEU A 10 -5.84 -3.08 -3.34
N LEU A 11 -4.67 -3.24 -3.95
CA LEU A 11 -3.66 -4.14 -3.41
C LEU A 11 -2.72 -3.37 -2.49
N VAL A 12 -2.48 -3.89 -1.29
CA VAL A 12 -1.46 -3.36 -0.38
C VAL A 12 -0.34 -4.39 -0.30
N THR A 13 0.82 -4.00 -0.79
CA THR A 13 2.03 -4.84 -0.80
C THR A 13 3.15 -4.16 -0.04
N LEU A 14 4.13 -4.95 0.39
CA LEU A 14 5.30 -4.44 1.09
C LEU A 14 6.13 -3.55 0.13
N GLY A 15 6.69 -2.47 0.66
CA GLY A 15 7.54 -1.52 -0.05
C GLY A 15 8.96 -2.03 -0.23
N HIS A 16 9.86 -1.14 -0.66
CA HIS A 16 11.27 -1.48 -0.74
C HIS A 16 11.84 -1.65 0.69
N SER A 17 12.81 -2.54 0.86
CA SER A 17 13.41 -2.72 2.19
C SER A 17 14.17 -1.46 2.62
N GLY A 18 13.86 -0.95 3.81
CA GLY A 18 14.55 0.19 4.43
C GLY A 18 13.88 1.55 4.24
N ASP A 19 12.77 1.65 3.51
CA ASP A 19 12.08 2.92 3.23
C ASP A 19 10.88 3.21 4.15
N GLY A 20 10.37 2.21 4.87
CA GLY A 20 9.18 2.34 5.71
C GLY A 20 7.90 2.66 4.94
N MET A 21 7.78 2.16 3.70
CA MET A 21 6.66 2.40 2.80
C MET A 21 5.89 1.10 2.48
N PHE A 22 4.63 1.25 2.08
CA PHE A 22 3.87 0.23 1.38
C PHE A 22 3.76 0.60 -0.08
N ASN A 23 3.48 -0.39 -0.92
CA ASN A 23 3.06 -0.18 -2.29
C ASN A 23 1.54 -0.37 -2.39
N LEU A 24 0.83 0.71 -2.69
CA LEU A 24 -0.60 0.70 -2.99
C LEU A 24 -0.78 0.53 -4.49
N ARG A 25 -1.42 -0.56 -4.92
CA ARG A 25 -1.71 -0.83 -6.34
C ARG A 25 -3.19 -0.75 -6.63
N PHE A 26 -3.56 -0.10 -7.73
CA PHE A 26 -4.95 0.16 -8.10
C PHE A 26 -5.12 0.35 -9.61
N PRO A 27 -6.34 0.19 -10.15
CA PRO A 27 -6.60 0.44 -11.57
C PRO A 27 -6.32 1.91 -11.94
N PRO A 28 -5.60 2.18 -13.04
CA PRO A 28 -5.16 3.53 -13.42
C PRO A 28 -6.27 4.57 -13.52
N GLU A 29 -7.51 4.17 -13.83
CA GLU A 29 -8.67 5.05 -13.90
C GLU A 29 -9.05 5.68 -12.56
N TYR A 30 -8.61 5.12 -11.43
CA TYR A 30 -8.83 5.68 -10.09
C TYR A 30 -7.66 6.53 -9.59
N ARG A 31 -6.63 6.75 -10.43
CA ARG A 31 -5.39 7.43 -10.03
C ARG A 31 -5.64 8.80 -9.42
N ASP A 32 -6.32 9.69 -10.14
CA ASP A 32 -6.51 11.08 -9.68
C ASP A 32 -7.28 11.12 -8.36
N GLU A 33 -8.25 10.23 -8.17
CA GLU A 33 -9.00 10.12 -6.92
C GLU A 33 -8.13 9.62 -5.77
N ILE A 34 -7.35 8.56 -5.99
CA ILE A 34 -6.50 7.97 -4.94
C ILE A 34 -5.40 8.95 -4.53
N LEU A 35 -4.75 9.61 -5.49
CA LEU A 35 -3.74 10.64 -5.18
C LEU A 35 -4.34 11.79 -4.37
N SER A 36 -5.51 12.29 -4.79
CA SER A 36 -6.22 13.32 -4.03
C SER A 36 -6.55 12.85 -2.60
N LEU A 37 -6.98 11.61 -2.41
CA LEU A 37 -7.26 11.09 -1.07
C LEU A 37 -6.00 10.92 -0.22
N LEU A 38 -4.86 10.55 -0.82
CA LEU A 38 -3.58 10.48 -0.11
C LEU A 38 -3.16 11.89 0.35
N ASP A 39 -3.27 12.88 -0.53
CA ASP A 39 -2.98 14.28 -0.23
C ASP A 39 -3.90 14.85 0.85
N ASP A 40 -5.22 14.62 0.74
CA ASP A 40 -6.23 15.07 1.71
C ASP A 40 -5.99 14.51 3.11
N ASN A 41 -5.40 13.32 3.21
CA ASN A 41 -5.06 12.66 4.46
C ASN A 41 -3.62 12.96 4.93
N GLY A 42 -2.88 13.81 4.21
CA GLY A 42 -1.50 14.17 4.54
C GLY A 42 -0.53 12.98 4.50
N ILE A 43 -0.82 11.97 3.67
CA ILE A 43 0.02 10.78 3.52
C ILE A 43 1.14 11.12 2.54
N GLU A 44 2.39 10.97 2.94
CA GLU A 44 3.52 11.13 2.02
C GLU A 44 3.54 9.95 1.03
N HIS A 45 3.56 10.24 -0.27
CA HIS A 45 3.51 9.23 -1.32
C HIS A 45 4.36 9.60 -2.54
N GLY A 46 4.62 8.62 -3.40
CA GLY A 46 5.31 8.83 -4.67
C GLY A 46 4.99 7.75 -5.70
N THR A 47 4.85 8.17 -6.96
CA THR A 47 4.56 7.27 -8.07
C THR A 47 5.75 6.36 -8.38
N ILE A 48 5.48 5.06 -8.43
CA ILE A 48 6.41 4.05 -8.94
C ILE A 48 6.11 3.74 -10.40
N MET A 49 7.13 3.84 -11.25
CA MET A 49 7.07 3.35 -12.63
C MET A 49 7.55 1.91 -12.70
N GLU A 50 6.66 0.97 -13.04
CA GLU A 50 6.98 -0.45 -13.23
C GLU A 50 7.04 -0.75 -14.74
N PHE A 51 8.23 -1.12 -15.24
CA PHE A 51 8.47 -1.44 -16.66
C PHE A 51 8.39 -2.94 -16.96
N SER A 52 7.61 -3.70 -16.17
CA SER A 52 7.43 -5.14 -16.38
C SER A 52 6.20 -5.42 -17.25
N ALA A 53 6.33 -6.34 -18.19
CA ALA A 53 5.21 -6.74 -19.04
C ALA A 53 4.12 -7.44 -18.22
N GLY A 54 2.92 -6.83 -18.13
CA GLY A 54 1.71 -7.49 -17.64
C GLY A 54 1.06 -6.92 -16.37
N THR A 55 1.52 -5.78 -15.84
CA THR A 55 0.83 -5.14 -14.71
C THR A 55 -0.05 -3.99 -15.19
N ASP A 56 -1.36 -4.22 -15.20
CA ASP A 56 -2.37 -3.21 -15.55
C ASP A 56 -2.70 -2.23 -14.40
N LEU A 57 -1.93 -2.25 -13.30
CA LEU A 57 -2.18 -1.46 -12.10
C LEU A 57 -1.15 -0.34 -11.95
N ALA A 58 -1.63 0.85 -11.60
CA ALA A 58 -0.78 1.93 -11.10
C ALA A 58 -0.26 1.58 -9.69
N ILE A 59 0.88 2.15 -9.30
CA ILE A 59 1.56 1.83 -8.04
C ILE A 59 2.06 3.12 -7.37
N GLU A 60 1.50 3.46 -6.21
CA GLU A 60 2.09 4.48 -5.34
C GLU A 60 2.80 3.85 -4.15
N ALA A 61 4.03 4.30 -3.92
CA ALA A 61 4.68 4.12 -2.63
C ALA A 61 4.00 5.05 -1.62
N VAL A 62 3.53 4.53 -0.49
CA VAL A 62 2.87 5.28 0.56
C VAL A 62 3.60 5.09 1.88
N LYS A 63 4.02 6.18 2.50
CA LYS A 63 4.74 6.14 3.77
C LYS A 63 3.77 5.92 4.91
N PHE A 64 4.03 4.91 5.73
CA PHE A 64 3.21 4.61 6.92
C PHE A 64 3.97 4.84 8.23
N LEU A 65 5.30 4.99 8.18
CA LEU A 65 6.17 5.32 9.32
C LEU A 65 6.58 6.80 9.28
N GLY A 66 6.25 7.57 10.32
CA GLY A 66 6.80 8.94 10.47
C GLY A 66 5.95 9.94 11.27
N ALA A 67 4.63 9.77 11.29
CA ALA A 67 3.73 10.53 12.15
C ALA A 67 2.78 9.53 12.81
N GLY A 68 2.58 9.63 14.13
CA GLY A 68 1.67 8.77 14.88
C GLY A 68 0.25 8.91 14.33
N GLY A 69 -0.10 8.09 13.33
CA GLY A 69 -1.31 8.27 12.54
C GLY A 69 -1.24 7.75 11.10
N GLY A 70 -0.06 7.43 10.53
CA GLY A 70 0.04 6.99 9.13
C GLY A 70 -0.87 5.82 8.74
N LEU A 71 -0.95 4.78 9.57
CA LEU A 71 -1.85 3.64 9.33
C LEU A 71 -3.34 4.00 9.48
N VAL A 72 -3.66 4.94 10.38
CA VAL A 72 -5.02 5.44 10.57
C VAL A 72 -5.43 6.28 9.35
N ALA A 73 -4.54 7.14 8.86
CA ALA A 73 -4.75 7.93 7.65
C ALA A 73 -4.97 7.04 6.42
N ILE A 74 -4.17 5.98 6.24
CA ILE A 74 -4.37 5.01 5.15
C ILE A 74 -5.71 4.28 5.32
N SER A 75 -6.08 3.90 6.54
CA SER A 75 -7.39 3.28 6.84
C SER A 75 -8.55 4.20 6.47
N LEU A 76 -8.44 5.49 6.79
CA LEU A 76 -9.44 6.51 6.50
C LEU A 76 -9.55 6.78 4.99
N MET A 77 -8.43 6.82 4.28
CA MET A 77 -8.39 6.92 2.82
C MET A 77 -9.14 5.75 2.18
N ILE A 78 -8.81 4.51 2.57
CA ILE A 78 -9.46 3.30 2.03
C ILE A 78 -10.97 3.35 2.30
N LYS A 79 -11.35 3.70 3.53
CA LYS A 79 -12.77 3.83 3.92
C LYS A 79 -13.50 4.87 3.05
N THR A 80 -12.88 6.02 2.83
CA THR A 80 -13.46 7.09 2.00
C THR A 80 -13.64 6.65 0.56
N PHE A 81 -12.63 5.98 -0.01
CA PHE A 81 -12.70 5.41 -1.35
C PHE A 81 -13.84 4.38 -1.48
N VAL A 82 -13.94 3.45 -0.54
CA VAL A 82 -15.02 2.44 -0.52
C VAL A 82 -16.40 3.08 -0.41
N GLN A 83 -16.54 4.13 0.39
CA GLN A 83 -17.81 4.87 0.53
C GLN A 83 -18.22 5.56 -0.77
N ARG A 84 -17.26 6.14 -1.52
CA ARG A 84 -17.53 6.78 -2.81
C ARG A 84 -17.88 5.79 -3.91
N HIS A 85 -17.35 4.58 -3.83
CA HIS A 85 -17.65 3.47 -4.73
C HIS A 85 -18.66 2.48 -4.14
N ASN A 86 -19.55 2.96 -3.28
CA ASN A 86 -20.63 2.14 -2.72
C ASN A 86 -21.46 1.53 -3.86
N GLY A 87 -21.64 0.20 -3.84
CA GLY A 87 -22.24 -0.57 -4.94
C GLY A 87 -21.22 -1.29 -5.82
N LYS A 88 -19.91 -1.06 -5.62
CA LYS A 88 -18.84 -1.87 -6.20
C LYS A 88 -18.12 -2.69 -5.12
N ARG A 89 -17.60 -3.85 -5.52
CA ARG A 89 -16.83 -4.75 -4.67
C ARG A 89 -15.37 -4.28 -4.58
N VAL A 90 -15.03 -3.51 -3.54
CA VAL A 90 -13.62 -3.12 -3.30
C VAL A 90 -12.89 -4.23 -2.57
N ILE A 91 -11.77 -4.66 -3.11
CA ILE A 91 -11.01 -5.82 -2.63
C ILE A 91 -9.63 -5.37 -2.15
N LEU A 92 -9.36 -5.48 -0.85
CA LEU A 92 -8.01 -5.36 -0.30
C LEU A 92 -7.29 -6.69 -0.39
N LYS A 93 -6.11 -6.71 -1.01
CA LYS A 93 -5.33 -7.94 -1.15
C LYS A 93 -3.86 -7.76 -0.77
N ARG A 94 -3.31 -8.80 -0.16
CA ARG A 94 -1.92 -8.97 0.26
C ARG A 94 -1.50 -10.42 0.00
N GLY A 95 -0.70 -10.64 -1.04
CA GLY A 95 -0.33 -12.01 -1.45
C GLY A 95 -1.59 -12.84 -1.74
N GLU A 96 -1.71 -14.01 -1.09
CA GLU A 96 -2.89 -14.88 -1.18
C GLU A 96 -4.06 -14.45 -0.28
N PHE A 97 -3.85 -13.48 0.61
CA PHE A 97 -4.89 -12.98 1.50
C PHE A 97 -5.69 -11.89 0.79
N GLU A 98 -7.00 -12.08 0.72
CA GLU A 98 -7.93 -11.16 0.07
C GLU A 98 -9.12 -10.90 1.02
N ILE A 99 -9.48 -9.62 1.19
CA ILE A 99 -10.66 -9.21 1.93
C ILE A 99 -11.47 -8.23 1.10
N GLU A 100 -12.78 -8.45 1.08
CA GLU A 100 -13.72 -7.46 0.56
C GLU A 100 -13.96 -6.39 1.63
N VAL A 101 -13.76 -5.12 1.29
CA VAL A 101 -13.82 -4.01 2.26
C VAL A 101 -15.26 -3.56 2.51
N ALA A 102 -16.17 -3.83 1.57
CA ALA A 102 -17.60 -3.59 1.75
C ALA A 102 -18.12 -4.48 2.91
N GLY A 103 -18.48 -3.85 4.03
CA GLY A 103 -18.97 -4.55 5.22
C GLY A 103 -17.94 -4.82 6.33
N PHE A 104 -16.69 -4.37 6.17
CA PHE A 104 -15.69 -4.47 7.23
C PHE A 104 -15.71 -3.27 8.18
N SER A 105 -15.48 -3.52 9.46
CA SER A 105 -15.24 -2.45 10.44
C SER A 105 -13.83 -1.88 10.23
N GLU A 106 -13.70 -0.56 10.40
CA GLU A 106 -12.44 0.20 10.39
C GLU A 106 -11.31 -0.55 11.12
N LYS A 107 -11.65 -1.13 12.28
CA LYS A 107 -10.76 -1.97 13.10
C LYS A 107 -10.10 -3.14 12.36
N LYS A 108 -10.82 -3.82 11.46
CA LYS A 108 -10.24 -4.96 10.71
C LYS A 108 -9.28 -4.48 9.61
N THR A 109 -9.59 -3.37 8.94
CA THR A 109 -8.67 -2.73 8.00
C THR A 109 -7.41 -2.24 8.73
N GLU A 110 -7.56 -1.62 9.89
CA GLU A 110 -6.43 -1.23 10.75
C GLU A 110 -5.58 -2.43 11.17
N GLN A 111 -6.19 -3.54 11.61
CA GLN A 111 -5.46 -4.76 11.97
C GLN A 111 -4.68 -5.35 10.80
N PHE A 112 -5.27 -5.33 9.60
CA PHE A 112 -4.61 -5.76 8.38
C PHE A 112 -3.38 -4.89 8.07
N LEU A 113 -3.53 -3.56 8.11
CA LEU A 113 -2.43 -2.62 7.89
C LEU A 113 -1.36 -2.69 8.99
N GLN A 114 -1.75 -2.91 10.25
CA GLN A 114 -0.84 -3.07 11.37
C GLN A 114 0.04 -4.32 11.23
N THR A 115 -0.54 -5.42 10.73
CA THR A 115 0.21 -6.64 10.44
C THR A 115 1.25 -6.38 9.36
N MET A 116 0.85 -5.70 8.28
CA MET A 116 1.75 -5.29 7.20
C MET A 116 2.88 -4.37 7.69
N ALA A 117 2.56 -3.39 8.53
CA ALA A 117 3.54 -2.46 9.09
C ALA A 117 4.60 -3.18 9.91
N THR A 118 4.18 -4.18 10.69
CA THR A 118 5.07 -4.99 11.52
C THR A 118 6.05 -5.78 10.65
N GLU A 119 5.57 -6.37 9.56
CA GLU A 119 6.41 -7.15 8.64
C GLU A 119 7.38 -6.27 7.85
N GLN A 120 6.93 -5.11 7.37
CA GLN A 120 7.82 -4.15 6.72
C GLN A 120 8.91 -3.70 7.70
N ALA A 121 8.54 -3.36 8.94
CA ALA A 121 9.52 -2.95 9.95
C ALA A 121 10.54 -4.05 10.26
N GLN A 122 10.14 -5.33 10.24
CA GLN A 122 11.06 -6.47 10.36
C GLN A 122 12.01 -6.57 9.17
N ARG A 123 11.50 -6.44 7.93
CA ARG A 123 12.34 -6.43 6.72
C ARG A 123 13.32 -5.26 6.72
N ASP A 124 12.86 -4.08 7.11
CA ASP A 124 13.70 -2.88 7.20
C ASP A 124 14.79 -3.05 8.25
N ALA A 125 14.49 -3.68 9.39
CA ALA A 125 15.46 -3.97 10.43
C ALA A 125 16.49 -5.02 9.98
N GLU A 126 16.05 -6.06 9.28
CA GLU A 126 16.94 -7.08 8.71
C GLU A 126 17.85 -6.48 7.64
N TRP A 127 17.30 -5.67 6.73
CA TRP A 127 18.05 -4.97 5.70
C TRP A 127 19.13 -4.07 6.32
N ARG A 128 18.77 -3.26 7.31
CA ARG A 128 19.74 -2.43 8.07
C ARG A 128 20.85 -3.28 8.72
N ARG A 129 20.51 -4.46 9.24
CA ARG A 129 21.50 -5.39 9.81
C ARG A 129 22.45 -5.95 8.77
N VAL A 130 21.97 -6.26 7.57
CA VAL A 130 22.77 -6.84 6.48
C VAL A 130 23.65 -5.78 5.83
N VAL A 131 23.07 -4.65 5.44
CA VAL A 131 23.81 -3.54 4.81
C VAL A 131 24.83 -2.95 5.77
N GLY A 132 24.49 -2.78 7.05
CA GLY A 132 25.44 -2.34 8.08
C GLY A 132 26.56 -3.35 8.40
N LYS A 133 26.51 -4.56 7.84
CA LYS A 133 27.53 -5.61 7.97
C LYS A 133 28.30 -5.88 6.67
N MET A 134 27.94 -5.25 5.55
CA MET A 134 28.74 -5.38 4.34
C MET A 134 30.09 -4.69 4.61
N PRO A 135 31.23 -5.39 4.51
CA PRO A 135 32.50 -4.69 4.42
C PRO A 135 32.38 -3.73 3.24
N VAL A 136 32.66 -2.46 3.47
CA VAL A 136 32.91 -1.54 2.37
C VAL A 136 34.14 -2.13 1.70
N ASP A 137 34.00 -2.69 0.50
CA ASP A 137 35.17 -2.93 -0.33
C ASP A 137 35.75 -1.55 -0.60
N GLU A 138 36.72 -1.16 0.22
CA GLU A 138 37.70 -0.14 -0.13
C GLU A 138 38.46 -0.70 -1.33
N ASN A 139 37.96 -0.41 -2.52
CA ASN A 139 38.76 -0.49 -3.74
C ASN A 139 38.86 0.92 -4.33
N ASP A 140 40.11 1.34 -4.41
CA ASP A 140 40.69 2.62 -4.86
C ASP A 140 40.05 3.24 -6.12
#